data_AF-A0A1I6GCH1-F1
#
_entry.id   AF-A0A1I6GCH1-F1
#
_cell.length_a   1.000
_cell.length_b   1.000
_cell.length_c   1.000
_cell.angle_alpha   90.00
_cell.angle_beta   90.00
_cell.angle_gamma   90.00
#
_symmetry.space_group_name_H-M   'P 1'
#
loop_
_entity.id
_entity.type
_entity.pdbx_description
1 polymer ?
#
loop_
_entity_poly.entity_id
_entity_poly.type
_entity_poly.pdbx_seq_one_letter_code
_entity_poly.pdbx_strand_id
1 'polypeptide(L)'
;MTVLKLYASFRASFAELADATDELHGEAIRAEADPLVYLWFEDLASVLNARMGISDFEAQISRVLTFIDGHWGAGSAEVRACIDTSFVENLFWQVPPHRAEPTWRIMPPRLQNLYIDFHGKPPNLP
;
A
#
# COMPACT_ATOMS: atom_id res chain seq x y z
N MET A 1 1.11 -16.39 -7.86
CA MET A 1 1.94 -15.59 -6.94
C MET A 1 1.27 -15.61 -5.57
N THR A 2 2.03 -15.76 -4.49
CA THR A 2 1.52 -15.76 -3.10
C THR A 2 1.81 -14.40 -2.45
N VAL A 3 1.22 -14.12 -1.29
CA VAL A 3 1.45 -12.85 -0.57
C VAL A 3 2.90 -12.75 -0.11
N LEU A 4 3.54 -13.85 0.29
CA LEU A 4 4.97 -13.86 0.60
C LEU A 4 5.85 -13.45 -0.60
N LYS A 5 5.47 -13.88 -1.81
CA LYS A 5 6.18 -13.45 -3.04
C LYS A 5 5.96 -11.97 -3.34
N LEU A 6 4.75 -11.45 -3.11
CA LEU A 6 4.47 -10.02 -3.20
C LEU A 6 5.36 -9.23 -2.23
N TYR A 7 5.39 -9.63 -0.96
CA TYR A 7 6.25 -9.07 0.07
C TYR A 7 7.73 -9.08 -0.34
N ALA A 8 8.27 -10.25 -0.73
CA ALA A 8 9.66 -10.36 -1.16
C ALA A 8 9.98 -9.48 -2.39
N SER A 9 9.06 -9.40 -3.36
CA SER A 9 9.22 -8.58 -4.56
C SER A 9 9.18 -7.08 -4.24
N PHE A 10 8.34 -6.68 -3.27
CA PHE A 10 8.28 -5.31 -2.80
C PHE A 10 9.61 -4.90 -2.15
N ARG A 11 10.13 -5.71 -1.23
CA ARG A 11 11.42 -5.44 -0.57
C ARG A 11 12.57 -5.27 -1.55
N ALA A 12 12.63 -6.13 -2.57
CA ALA A 12 13.66 -6.06 -3.60
C ALA A 12 13.55 -4.77 -4.45
N SER A 13 12.34 -4.23 -4.60
CA SER A 13 12.07 -3.07 -5.47
C SER A 13 12.12 -1.72 -4.75
N PHE A 14 11.84 -1.72 -3.44
CA PHE A 14 11.64 -0.53 -2.61
C PHE A 14 12.31 -0.67 -1.24
N ALA A 15 13.61 -0.98 -1.21
CA ALA A 15 14.35 -1.28 0.01
C ALA A 15 14.14 -0.24 1.13
N GLU A 16 14.23 1.05 0.83
CA GLU A 16 14.04 2.12 1.82
C GLU A 16 12.65 2.10 2.48
N LEU A 17 11.59 1.86 1.69
CA LEU A 17 10.23 1.78 2.23
C LEU A 17 10.00 0.47 2.97
N ALA A 18 10.61 -0.62 2.49
CA ALA A 18 10.56 -1.89 3.17
C ALA A 18 11.24 -1.82 4.54
N ASP A 19 12.42 -1.21 4.63
CA ASP A 19 13.16 -1.04 5.88
C ASP A 19 12.35 -0.17 6.87
N ALA A 20 11.74 0.91 6.40
CA ALA A 20 10.86 1.73 7.24
C ALA A 20 9.59 0.98 7.70
N THR A 21 9.06 0.09 6.85
CA THR A 21 7.90 -0.74 7.20
C THR A 21 8.28 -1.81 8.20
N ASP A 22 9.46 -2.42 8.06
CA ASP A 22 9.98 -3.39 9.04
C ASP A 22 10.18 -2.78 10.42
N GLU A 23 10.72 -1.56 10.47
CA GLU A 23 10.90 -0.83 11.72
C GLU A 23 9.57 -0.56 12.41
N LEU A 24 8.53 -0.20 11.65
CA LEU A 24 7.18 -0.01 12.16
C LEU A 24 6.54 -1.33 12.61
N HIS A 25 6.69 -2.39 11.81
CA HIS A 25 6.07 -3.69 12.03
C HIS A 25 6.67 -4.41 13.25
N GLY A 26 7.97 -4.25 13.50
CA GLY A 26 8.66 -4.74 14.70
C GLY A 26 8.84 -6.26 14.81
N GLU A 27 8.17 -7.05 13.97
CA GLU A 27 8.23 -8.51 13.95
C GLU A 27 8.72 -9.05 12.59
N ALA A 28 9.55 -10.09 12.59
CA ALA A 28 10.04 -10.68 11.36
C ALA A 28 9.03 -11.68 10.79
N ILE A 29 8.67 -11.53 9.51
CA ILE A 29 7.86 -12.52 8.77
C ILE A 29 8.72 -13.75 8.48
N ARG A 30 8.31 -14.92 8.98
CA ARG A 30 9.14 -16.15 8.95
C ARG A 30 8.67 -17.22 7.98
N ALA A 31 7.41 -17.16 7.52
CA ALA A 31 6.83 -18.20 6.66
C ALA A 31 5.71 -17.67 5.75
N GLU A 32 5.33 -18.48 4.76
CA GLU A 32 4.32 -18.12 3.74
C GLU A 32 2.89 -18.03 4.29
N ALA A 33 2.60 -18.73 5.39
CA ALA A 33 1.30 -18.70 6.09
C ALA A 33 1.31 -17.78 7.32
N ASP A 34 2.34 -16.93 7.46
CA ASP A 34 2.48 -16.05 8.61
C ASP A 34 1.46 -14.90 8.49
N PRO A 35 0.44 -14.81 9.37
CA PRO A 35 -0.57 -13.76 9.29
C PRO A 35 0.03 -12.35 9.42
N LEU A 36 1.25 -12.25 9.97
CA LEU A 36 2.03 -11.01 10.03
C LEU A 36 2.27 -10.41 8.64
N VAL A 37 2.27 -11.21 7.56
CA VAL A 37 2.48 -10.68 6.20
C VAL A 37 1.36 -9.73 5.78
N TYR A 38 0.12 -9.96 6.21
CA TYR A 38 -1.00 -9.06 5.92
C TYR A 38 -0.85 -7.76 6.71
N LEU A 39 -0.56 -7.87 8.01
CA LEU A 39 -0.32 -6.73 8.89
C LEU A 39 0.83 -5.85 8.40
N TRP A 40 1.89 -6.45 7.84
CA TRP A 40 2.99 -5.69 7.25
C TRP A 40 2.52 -4.80 6.07
N PHE A 41 1.52 -5.20 5.29
CA PHE A 41 0.95 -4.33 4.24
C PHE A 41 0.07 -3.20 4.81
N GLU A 42 -0.52 -3.38 5.99
CA GLU A 42 -1.20 -2.32 6.75
C GLU A 42 -0.19 -1.29 7.25
N ASP A 43 0.94 -1.77 7.78
CA ASP A 43 2.06 -0.92 8.19
C ASP A 43 2.70 -0.20 6.99
N LEU A 44 2.80 -0.86 5.83
CA LEU A 44 3.26 -0.21 4.61
C LEU A 44 2.34 0.96 4.24
N ALA A 45 1.02 0.76 4.27
CA ALA A 45 0.06 1.84 4.02
C ALA A 45 0.26 3.00 5.01
N SER A 46 0.51 2.70 6.28
CA SER A 46 0.81 3.70 7.31
C SER A 46 2.10 4.48 7.04
N VAL A 47 3.17 3.80 6.61
CA VAL A 47 4.42 4.45 6.19
C VAL A 47 4.19 5.38 5.00
N LEU A 48 3.40 4.96 4.00
CA LEU A 48 3.06 5.81 2.86
C LEU A 48 2.24 7.03 3.29
N ASN A 49 1.21 6.84 4.13
CA ASN A 49 0.34 7.90 4.64
C ASN A 49 1.16 9.00 5.34
N ALA A 50 2.13 8.62 6.18
CA ALA A 50 2.99 9.56 6.88
C ALA A 50 3.86 10.43 5.95
N ARG A 51 4.14 9.94 4.73
CA ARG A 51 5.00 10.59 3.74
C ARG A 51 4.21 11.28 2.61
N MET A 52 2.89 11.14 2.55
CA MET A 52 2.06 11.80 1.54
C MET A 52 2.17 13.34 1.63
N GLY A 53 2.23 14.00 0.47
CA GLY A 53 2.35 15.46 0.37
C GLY A 53 3.75 16.01 0.61
N ILE A 54 4.77 15.16 0.78
CA ILE A 54 6.18 15.57 0.75
C ILE A 54 6.63 15.59 -0.72
N SER A 55 7.12 16.74 -1.20
CA SER A 55 7.35 16.99 -2.63
C SER A 55 8.29 15.99 -3.31
N ASP A 56 9.32 15.51 -2.62
CA ASP A 56 10.27 14.55 -3.19
C ASP A 56 9.77 13.09 -3.15
N PHE A 57 8.60 12.83 -2.55
CA PHE A 57 8.05 11.49 -2.39
C PHE A 57 7.05 11.10 -3.49
N GLU A 58 6.52 12.05 -4.25
CA GLU A 58 5.45 11.80 -5.24
C GLU A 58 5.85 10.78 -6.32
N ALA A 59 7.10 10.85 -6.80
CA ALA A 59 7.61 9.88 -7.77
C ALA A 59 7.76 8.47 -7.18
N GLN A 60 8.14 8.37 -5.90
CA GLN A 60 8.31 7.09 -5.21
C GLN A 60 6.95 6.44 -4.93
N ILE A 61 5.97 7.19 -4.42
CA ILE A 61 4.63 6.66 -4.17
C ILE A 61 3.92 6.27 -5.47
N SER A 62 4.09 7.03 -6.57
CA SER A 62 3.55 6.65 -7.89
C SER A 62 4.06 5.28 -8.35
N ARG A 63 5.36 5.02 -8.18
CA ARG A 63 5.97 3.71 -8.52
C ARG A 63 5.43 2.58 -7.64
N VAL A 64 5.23 2.84 -6.35
CA VAL A 64 4.62 1.86 -5.42
C VAL A 64 3.19 1.53 -5.84
N LEU A 65 2.36 2.54 -6.09
CA LEU A 65 0.97 2.33 -6.49
C LEU A 65 0.86 1.57 -7.82
N THR A 66 1.74 1.87 -8.77
CA THR A 66 1.84 1.14 -10.05
C THR A 66 2.26 -0.32 -9.85
N PHE A 67 3.25 -0.56 -8.98
CA PHE A 67 3.71 -1.90 -8.62
C PHE A 67 2.57 -2.73 -7.99
N ILE A 68 1.86 -2.16 -7.03
CA ILE A 68 0.72 -2.81 -6.36
C ILE A 68 -0.41 -3.08 -7.35
N ASP A 69 -0.78 -2.13 -8.22
CA ASP A 69 -1.83 -2.36 -9.22
C ASP A 69 -1.48 -3.48 -10.20
N GLY A 70 -0.22 -3.54 -10.64
CA GLY A 70 0.26 -4.62 -11.50
C GLY A 70 0.16 -6.00 -10.82
N HIS A 71 0.50 -6.06 -9.53
CA HIS A 71 0.41 -7.29 -8.75
C HIS A 71 -1.01 -7.67 -8.34
N TRP A 72 -1.92 -6.71 -8.20
CA TRP A 72 -3.35 -7.02 -8.09
C TRP A 72 -3.86 -7.67 -9.39
N GLY A 73 -3.52 -7.09 -10.54
CA GLY A 73 -3.99 -7.56 -11.85
C GLY A 73 -3.51 -8.96 -12.23
N ALA A 74 -2.27 -9.31 -11.87
CA ALA A 74 -1.68 -10.62 -12.14
C ALA A 74 -1.72 -11.58 -10.93
N GLY A 75 -2.23 -11.13 -9.79
CA GLY A 75 -2.18 -11.83 -8.51
C GLY A 75 -3.12 -13.03 -8.40
N SER A 76 -2.88 -13.87 -7.40
CA SER A 76 -3.86 -14.86 -6.93
C SER A 76 -5.04 -14.16 -6.24
N ALA A 77 -6.10 -14.92 -5.90
CA ALA A 77 -7.19 -14.39 -5.08
C ALA A 77 -6.70 -13.90 -3.70
N GLU A 78 -5.74 -14.63 -3.12
CA GLU A 78 -5.09 -14.28 -1.85
C GLU A 78 -4.32 -12.96 -1.95
N VAL A 79 -3.50 -12.77 -3.00
CA VAL A 79 -2.78 -11.51 -3.25
C VAL A 79 -3.75 -10.34 -3.44
N ARG A 80 -4.83 -10.55 -4.21
CA ARG A 80 -5.86 -9.52 -4.38
C ARG A 80 -6.51 -9.16 -3.05
N ALA A 81 -6.85 -10.14 -2.22
CA ALA A 81 -7.42 -9.91 -0.91
C ALA A 81 -6.47 -9.12 -0.01
N CYS A 82 -5.18 -9.49 0.04
CA CYS A 82 -4.17 -8.74 0.81
C CYS A 82 -4.05 -7.27 0.36
N ILE A 83 -3.98 -7.04 -0.96
CA ILE A 83 -3.89 -5.67 -1.50
C ILE A 83 -5.16 -4.88 -1.18
N ASP A 84 -6.32 -5.50 -1.31
CA ASP A 84 -7.61 -4.86 -1.03
C ASP A 84 -7.71 -4.50 0.46
N THR A 85 -7.71 -5.50 1.33
CA THR A 85 -8.04 -5.34 2.75
C THR A 85 -6.93 -4.77 3.60
N SER A 86 -5.68 -5.15 3.34
CA SER A 86 -4.57 -4.74 4.21
C SER A 86 -3.85 -3.50 3.68
N PHE A 87 -3.75 -3.33 2.36
CA PHE A 87 -3.09 -2.15 1.80
C PHE A 87 -4.06 -1.02 1.47
N VAL A 88 -5.01 -1.23 0.55
CA VAL A 88 -5.84 -0.16 0.00
C VAL A 88 -6.79 0.43 1.04
N GLU A 89 -7.47 -0.39 1.82
CA GLU A 89 -8.39 0.08 2.88
C GLU A 89 -7.69 0.98 3.91
N ASN A 90 -6.39 0.79 4.14
CA ASN A 90 -5.60 1.53 5.12
C ASN A 90 -4.90 2.78 4.55
N LEU A 91 -4.94 3.02 3.24
CA LEU A 91 -4.42 4.25 2.65
C LEU A 91 -5.23 5.48 3.07
N PHE A 92 -4.60 6.65 3.06
CA PHE A 92 -5.19 7.95 3.40
C PHE A 92 -5.69 8.09 4.85
N TRP A 93 -5.50 7.08 5.69
CA TRP A 93 -5.85 7.16 7.11
C TRP A 93 -5.08 8.29 7.80
N GLN A 94 -5.83 9.20 8.44
CA GLN A 94 -5.31 10.40 9.09
C GLN A 94 -4.46 11.33 8.19
N VAL A 95 -4.61 11.23 6.87
CA VAL A 95 -3.92 12.14 5.92
C VAL A 95 -4.76 13.41 5.71
N PRO A 96 -4.21 14.62 5.93
CA PRO A 96 -4.91 15.86 5.65
C PRO A 96 -5.27 16.01 4.15
N PRO A 97 -6.41 16.64 3.80
CA PRO A 97 -6.89 16.72 2.42
C PRO A 97 -5.86 17.21 1.39
N HIS A 98 -5.15 18.30 1.71
CA HIS A 98 -4.13 18.89 0.82
C HIS A 98 -2.93 17.98 0.56
N ARG A 99 -2.69 16.97 1.42
CA ARG A 99 -1.62 15.95 1.23
C ARG A 99 -2.12 14.69 0.54
N ALA A 100 -3.39 14.37 0.73
CA ALA A 100 -4.03 13.21 0.10
C ALA A 100 -4.26 13.44 -1.40
N GLU A 101 -4.63 14.67 -1.77
CA GLU A 101 -5.07 15.00 -3.14
C GLU A 101 -4.05 14.65 -4.25
N PRO A 102 -2.75 15.01 -4.15
CA PRO A 102 -1.79 14.66 -5.20
C PRO A 102 -1.70 13.14 -5.40
N THR A 103 -1.62 12.39 -4.30
CA THR A 103 -1.54 10.93 -4.31
C THR A 103 -2.81 10.29 -4.88
N TRP A 104 -3.99 10.80 -4.50
CA TRP A 104 -5.25 10.31 -5.04
C TRP A 104 -5.31 10.46 -6.56
N ARG A 105 -4.89 11.61 -7.10
CA ARG A 105 -4.91 11.86 -8.55
C ARG A 105 -4.02 10.93 -9.36
N ILE A 106 -2.89 10.49 -8.81
CA ILE A 106 -1.96 9.56 -9.47
C ILE A 106 -2.27 8.08 -9.18
N MET A 107 -3.19 7.80 -8.25
CA MET A 107 -3.55 6.43 -7.89
C MET A 107 -4.23 5.73 -9.08
N PRO A 108 -3.82 4.50 -9.43
CA PRO A 108 -4.45 3.75 -10.50
C PRO A 108 -5.97 3.62 -10.30
N PRO A 109 -6.80 3.80 -11.34
CA PRO A 109 -8.26 3.80 -11.22
C PRO A 109 -8.82 2.54 -10.54
N ARG A 110 -8.17 1.40 -10.73
CA ARG A 110 -8.56 0.15 -10.09
C ARG A 110 -8.41 0.21 -8.57
N LEU A 111 -7.29 0.73 -8.08
CA LEU A 111 -7.07 0.87 -6.64
C LEU A 111 -7.98 1.96 -6.05
N GLN A 112 -8.28 3.03 -6.80
CA GLN A 112 -9.29 4.00 -6.40
C GLN A 112 -10.66 3.35 -6.22
N ASN A 113 -11.06 2.46 -7.13
CA ASN A 113 -12.33 1.74 -7.02
C ASN A 113 -12.36 0.85 -5.78
N LEU A 114 -11.31 0.06 -5.52
CA LEU A 114 -11.21 -0.76 -4.29
C LEU A 114 -11.37 0.10 -3.04
N TYR A 115 -10.69 1.25 -2.99
CA TYR A 115 -10.82 2.19 -1.89
C TYR A 115 -12.26 2.69 -1.73
N ILE A 116 -12.91 3.10 -2.81
CA ILE A 116 -14.29 3.61 -2.79
C ILE A 116 -15.28 2.50 -2.42
N ASP A 117 -15.07 1.26 -2.89
CA ASP A 117 -15.95 0.13 -2.61
C ASP A 117 -15.98 -0.18 -1.10
N PHE A 118 -14.86 -0.01 -0.40
CA PHE A 118 -14.81 -0.14 1.06
C PHE A 118 -15.29 1.13 1.80
N HIS A 119 -14.76 2.31 1.46
CA HIS A 119 -15.01 3.55 2.22
C HIS A 119 -16.30 4.28 1.82
N GLY A 120 -16.91 3.92 0.69
CA GLY A 120 -18.10 4.55 0.11
C GLY A 120 -17.86 5.90 -0.57
N LYS A 121 -16.63 6.43 -0.53
CA LYS A 121 -16.25 7.73 -1.10
C LYS A 121 -14.73 7.84 -1.31
N PRO A 122 -14.25 8.80 -2.13
CA PRO A 122 -12.85 9.18 -2.16
C PRO A 122 -12.34 9.60 -0.75
N PRO A 123 -11.02 9.66 -0.53
CA PRO A 123 -10.47 10.26 0.69
C PRO A 123 -11.01 11.69 0.85
N ASN A 124 -10.95 12.26 2.05
CA ASN A 124 -11.42 13.63 2.25
C ASN A 124 -10.51 14.59 1.47
N LEU A 125 -10.95 15.00 0.28
CA LEU A 125 -10.26 15.93 -0.61
C LEU A 125 -10.77 17.38 -0.37
N PRO A 126 -9.95 18.40 -0.66
CA PRO A 126 -10.34 19.80 -0.50
C PRO A 126 -11.43 20.25 -1.48
#